data_AF-A0A2M7YPC4-F1
#
_entry.id   AF-A0A2M7YPC4-F1
#
_cell.length_a   1.000
_cell.length_b   1.000
_cell.length_c   1.000
_cell.angle_alpha   90.00
_cell.angle_beta   90.00
_cell.angle_gamma   90.00
#
_symmetry.space_group_name_H-M   'P 1'
#
loop_
_entity.id
_entity.type
_entity.pdbx_description
1 polymer ?
#
loop_
_entity_poly.entity_id
_entity_poly.type
_entity_poly.pdbx_seq_one_letter_code
_entity_poly.pdbx_strand_id
1 'polypeptide(L)'
;DDTDKKFTKEDKWILKELQKSTKKITQDIEKYRFHEAAQEAYHFFWHKFCDKTIEDVKIRIQNNSKDADEGKLALWTVLYNSLKLLHPFMPFVTEAIYQKLPSRPKELLMIEEWPE
;
A
#
# COMPACT_ATOMS: atom_id res chain seq x y z
N ASP A 1 20.22 -6.59 -8.33
CA ASP A 1 20.45 -5.26 -7.76
C ASP A 1 19.80 -5.09 -6.41
N ASP A 2 20.65 -5.01 -5.37
CA ASP A 2 20.50 -4.33 -4.07
C ASP A 2 19.19 -4.42 -3.25
N THR A 3 18.35 -5.43 -3.49
CA THR A 3 17.01 -5.53 -2.87
C THR A 3 16.92 -6.53 -1.73
N ASP A 4 18.04 -7.16 -1.33
CA ASP A 4 18.11 -7.93 -0.08
C ASP A 4 18.53 -7.06 1.12
N LYS A 5 18.11 -5.78 1.09
CA LYS A 5 17.87 -5.03 2.33
C LYS A 5 16.92 -5.88 3.15
N LYS A 6 17.39 -6.42 4.28
CA LYS A 6 16.70 -7.46 5.05
C LYS A 6 15.37 -6.95 5.59
N PHE A 7 14.32 -7.02 4.78
CA PHE A 7 12.96 -6.83 5.23
C PHE A 7 12.69 -7.74 6.42
N THR A 8 12.09 -7.17 7.46
CA THR A 8 11.65 -7.90 8.64
C THR A 8 10.54 -8.89 8.27
N LYS A 9 10.14 -9.72 9.23
CA LYS A 9 9.02 -10.63 9.03
C LYS A 9 7.72 -9.84 8.82
N GLU A 10 7.59 -8.72 9.51
CA GLU A 10 6.46 -7.79 9.49
C GLU A 10 6.37 -7.07 8.14
N ASP A 11 7.51 -6.59 7.61
CA ASP A 11 7.59 -6.00 6.27
C ASP A 11 7.18 -7.00 5.19
N LYS A 12 7.73 -8.22 5.25
CA LYS A 12 7.39 -9.29 4.30
C LYS A 12 5.92 -9.70 4.40
N TRP A 13 5.35 -9.68 5.61
CA TRP A 13 3.95 -9.99 5.83
C TRP A 13 3.04 -8.98 5.13
N ILE A 14 3.26 -7.67 5.31
CA ILE A 14 2.38 -6.67 4.69
C ILE A 14 2.51 -6.65 3.17
N LEU A 15 3.73 -6.84 2.63
CA LEU A 15 3.92 -6.93 1.18
C LEU A 15 3.19 -8.14 0.57
N LYS A 16 3.19 -9.27 1.28
CA LYS A 16 2.43 -10.46 0.86
C LYS A 16 0.92 -10.24 0.96
N GLU A 17 0.45 -9.57 2.00
CA GLU A 17 -0.97 -9.24 2.15
C GLU A 17 -1.42 -8.23 1.09
N LEU A 18 -0.58 -7.27 0.71
CA LEU A 18 -0.82 -6.35 -0.38
C LEU A 18 -1.04 -7.14 -1.68
N GLN A 19 -0.10 -8.02 -2.04
CA GLN A 19 -0.21 -8.84 -3.24
C GLN A 19 -1.48 -9.70 -3.25
N LYS A 20 -1.86 -10.27 -2.11
CA LYS A 20 -3.09 -11.07 -1.97
C LYS A 20 -4.34 -10.21 -2.17
N SER A 21 -4.39 -9.04 -1.53
CA SER A 21 -5.54 -8.13 -1.65
C SER A 21 -5.63 -7.52 -3.04
N THR A 22 -4.51 -7.14 -3.68
CA THR A 22 -4.44 -6.73 -5.09
C THR A 22 -5.11 -7.76 -6.00
N LYS A 23 -4.67 -9.03 -5.94
CA LYS A 23 -5.25 -10.11 -6.78
C LYS A 23 -6.75 -10.25 -6.58
N LYS A 24 -7.23 -10.20 -5.34
CA LYS A 24 -8.66 -10.31 -5.03
C LYS A 24 -9.45 -9.11 -5.58
N ILE A 25 -8.98 -7.89 -5.34
CA ILE A 25 -9.61 -6.65 -5.83
C ILE A 25 -9.66 -6.65 -7.36
N THR A 26 -8.56 -7.01 -8.03
CA THR A 26 -8.51 -7.14 -9.49
C THR A 26 -9.58 -8.13 -9.99
N GLN A 27 -9.65 -9.33 -9.40
CA GLN A 27 -10.63 -10.34 -9.79
C GLN A 27 -12.08 -9.88 -9.57
N ASP A 28 -12.35 -9.17 -8.48
CA ASP A 28 -13.69 -8.67 -8.19
C ASP A 28 -14.07 -7.53 -9.14
N ILE A 29 -13.15 -6.63 -9.49
CA ILE A 29 -13.35 -5.59 -10.52
C ILE A 29 -13.63 -6.23 -11.89
N GLU A 30 -12.83 -7.21 -12.32
CA GLU A 30 -13.02 -7.92 -13.60
C GLU A 30 -14.37 -8.63 -13.69
N LYS A 31 -14.92 -9.05 -12.54
CA LYS A 31 -16.24 -9.69 -12.43
C LYS A 31 -17.37 -8.69 -12.15
N TYR A 32 -17.11 -7.39 -12.22
CA TYR A 32 -18.07 -6.31 -11.93
C TYR A 32 -18.63 -6.33 -10.50
N ARG A 33 -17.90 -6.92 -9.56
CA ARG A 33 -18.21 -7.02 -8.12
C ARG A 33 -17.58 -5.85 -7.36
N PHE A 34 -17.99 -4.64 -7.71
CA PHE A 34 -17.37 -3.42 -7.19
C PHE A 34 -17.55 -3.25 -5.67
N HIS A 35 -18.66 -3.75 -5.12
CA HIS A 35 -18.90 -3.68 -3.67
C HIS A 35 -17.87 -4.52 -2.90
N GLU A 36 -17.63 -5.74 -3.35
CA GLU A 36 -16.67 -6.68 -2.77
C GLU A 36 -15.23 -6.17 -2.92
N ALA A 37 -14.90 -5.63 -4.10
CA ALA A 37 -13.61 -4.99 -4.35
C ALA A 37 -13.35 -3.82 -3.41
N ALA A 38 -14.34 -2.92 -3.25
CA ALA A 38 -14.24 -1.76 -2.35
C ALA A 38 -14.10 -2.20 -0.88
N GLN A 39 -14.85 -3.22 -0.45
CA GLN A 39 -14.75 -3.76 0.91
C GLN A 39 -13.38 -4.40 1.19
N GLU A 40 -12.83 -5.16 0.25
CA GLU A 40 -11.48 -5.73 0.41
C GLU A 40 -10.42 -4.63 0.46
N ALA A 41 -10.51 -3.62 -0.41
CA ALA A 41 -9.58 -2.49 -0.41
C ALA A 41 -9.63 -1.73 0.92
N TYR A 42 -10.83 -1.45 1.43
CA TYR A 42 -11.04 -0.82 2.73
C TYR A 42 -10.45 -1.68 3.87
N HIS A 43 -10.81 -2.97 3.92
CA HIS A 43 -10.36 -3.87 4.98
C HIS A 43 -8.82 -4.02 4.99
N PHE A 44 -8.20 -4.14 3.82
CA PHE A 44 -6.75 -4.15 3.69
C PHE A 44 -6.12 -2.86 4.23
N PHE A 45 -6.58 -1.71 3.72
CA PHE A 45 -6.01 -0.41 4.06
C PHE A 45 -6.15 -0.10 5.54
N TRP A 46 -7.31 -0.36 6.13
CA TRP A 46 -7.55 -0.05 7.53
C TRP A 46 -6.87 -1.06 8.47
N HIS A 47 -7.19 -2.35 8.36
CA HIS A 47 -6.84 -3.33 9.38
C HIS A 47 -5.46 -3.97 9.21
N LYS A 48 -4.87 -3.87 8.03
CA LYS A 48 -3.53 -4.40 7.78
C LYS A 48 -2.50 -3.29 7.68
N PHE A 49 -2.78 -2.26 6.89
CA PHE A 49 -1.85 -1.16 6.73
C PHE A 49 -1.88 -0.17 7.91
N CYS A 50 -3.03 0.46 8.20
CA CYS A 50 -3.11 1.47 9.27
C CYS A 50 -2.92 0.88 10.66
N ASP A 51 -3.71 -0.13 11.05
CA ASP A 51 -3.69 -0.66 12.42
C ASP A 51 -2.36 -1.37 12.79
N LYS A 52 -1.65 -1.96 11.80
CA LYS A 52 -0.47 -2.80 12.07
C LYS A 52 0.81 -2.23 11.49
N THR A 53 0.88 -2.02 10.18
CA THR A 53 2.13 -1.62 9.53
C THR A 53 2.58 -0.22 9.91
N ILE A 54 1.66 0.76 10.03
CA ILE A 54 2.04 2.11 10.49
C ILE A 54 2.61 2.06 11.90
N GLU A 55 1.94 1.35 12.82
CA GLU A 55 2.39 1.29 14.22
C GLU A 55 3.73 0.55 14.38
N ASP A 56 3.96 -0.54 13.62
CA ASP A 56 5.26 -1.23 13.60
C ASP A 56 6.40 -0.30 13.14
N VAL A 57 6.22 0.34 11.98
CA VAL A 57 7.24 1.21 11.38
C VAL A 57 7.48 2.44 12.25
N LYS A 58 6.43 2.99 12.88
CA LYS A 58 6.55 4.11 13.82
C LYS A 58 7.43 3.76 15.03
N ILE A 59 7.24 2.58 15.63
CA ILE A 59 8.08 2.12 16.75
C ILE A 59 9.55 1.99 16.30
N ARG A 60 9.80 1.43 15.12
CA ARG A 60 11.15 1.28 14.55
C ARG A 60 11.84 2.62 14.31
N ILE A 61 11.09 3.60 13.79
CA ILE A 61 11.60 4.97 13.58
C ILE A 61 11.91 5.64 14.92
N GLN A 62 11.00 5.58 15.90
CA GLN A 62 11.20 6.21 17.21
C GLN A 62 12.39 5.64 17.97
N ASN A 63 12.66 4.33 17.82
CA ASN A 63 13.77 3.65 18.48
C ASN A 63 15.10 3.75 17.70
N ASN A 64 15.14 4.44 16.56
CA ASN A 64 16.29 4.46 15.66
C ASN A 64 16.82 3.05 15.35
N SER A 65 15.89 2.10 15.12
CA SER A 65 16.26 0.72 14.84
C SER A 65 17.04 0.63 13.53
N LYS A 66 17.96 -0.35 13.43
CA LYS A 66 18.84 -0.53 12.26
C LYS A 66 18.08 -0.82 10.96
N ASP A 67 16.86 -1.30 11.08
CA ASP A 67 15.94 -1.69 10.02
C ASP A 67 14.86 -0.63 9.75
N ALA A 68 14.95 0.57 10.33
CA ALA A 68 13.93 1.60 10.19
C ALA A 68 13.76 2.08 8.73
N ASP A 69 14.82 2.05 7.93
CA ASP A 69 14.76 2.47 6.52
C ASP A 69 14.06 1.43 5.64
N GLU A 70 14.26 0.14 5.91
CA GLU A 70 13.49 -0.95 5.30
C GLU A 70 12.00 -0.82 5.63
N GLY A 71 11.67 -0.46 6.87
CA GLY A 71 10.30 -0.21 7.30
C GLY A 71 9.67 0.97 6.55
N LYS A 72 10.39 2.08 6.38
CA LYS A 72 9.92 3.22 5.57
C LYS A 72 9.69 2.83 4.11
N LEU A 73 10.58 2.00 3.54
CA LEU A 73 10.43 1.52 2.16
C LEU A 73 9.19 0.62 2.01
N ALA A 74 8.96 -0.30 2.94
CA ALA A 74 7.75 -1.12 2.98
C ALA A 74 6.50 -0.25 3.12
N LEU A 75 6.53 0.74 4.03
CA LEU A 75 5.43 1.67 4.27
C LEU A 75 5.08 2.47 3.02
N TRP A 76 6.08 3.06 2.35
CA TRP A 76 5.88 3.82 1.11
C TRP A 76 5.30 2.93 0.00
N THR A 77 5.86 1.72 -0.17
CA THR A 77 5.42 0.77 -1.19
C THR A 77 3.96 0.37 -0.99
N VAL A 78 3.56 0.08 0.25
CA VAL A 78 2.18 -0.31 0.58
C VAL A 78 1.22 0.86 0.45
N LEU A 79 1.59 2.06 0.93
CA LEU A 79 0.75 3.24 0.79
C LEU A 79 0.51 3.59 -0.67
N TYR A 80 1.58 3.65 -1.48
CA TYR A 80 1.50 3.98 -2.90
C TYR A 80 0.54 3.04 -3.65
N ASN A 81 0.68 1.72 -3.47
CA ASN A 81 -0.21 0.75 -4.11
C ASN A 81 -1.63 0.76 -3.53
N SER A 82 -1.79 1.04 -2.23
CA SER A 82 -3.13 1.19 -1.63
C SER A 82 -3.91 2.34 -2.24
N LEU A 83 -3.26 3.47 -2.51
CA LEU A 83 -3.91 4.61 -3.18
C LEU A 83 -4.42 4.23 -4.56
N LYS A 84 -3.63 3.48 -5.33
CA LYS A 84 -4.02 2.97 -6.65
C LYS A 84 -5.23 2.03 -6.58
N LEU A 85 -5.25 1.10 -5.62
CA LEU A 85 -6.36 0.18 -5.40
C LEU A 85 -7.65 0.88 -4.94
N LEU A 86 -7.53 1.96 -4.17
CA LEU A 86 -8.66 2.75 -3.66
C LEU A 86 -9.17 3.78 -4.67
N HIS A 87 -8.35 4.19 -5.64
CA HIS A 87 -8.66 5.27 -6.58
C HIS A 87 -9.96 5.08 -7.37
N PRO A 88 -10.31 3.87 -7.87
CA PRO A 88 -11.59 3.66 -8.56
C PRO A 88 -12.83 3.98 -7.71
N PHE A 89 -12.71 3.96 -6.38
CA PHE A 89 -13.81 4.18 -5.45
C PHE A 89 -13.78 5.57 -4.80
N MET A 90 -12.58 6.16 -4.63
CA MET A 90 -12.37 7.45 -3.95
C MET A 90 -11.38 8.35 -4.71
N PRO A 91 -11.70 8.76 -5.94
CA PRO A 91 -10.72 9.35 -6.85
C PRO A 91 -10.11 10.67 -6.33
N PHE A 92 -10.93 11.57 -5.79
CA PHE A 92 -10.46 12.89 -5.37
C PHE A 92 -9.56 12.86 -4.13
N VAL A 93 -9.92 12.06 -3.12
CA VAL A 93 -9.16 11.98 -1.86
C VAL A 93 -7.84 11.25 -2.10
N THR A 94 -7.88 10.13 -2.84
CA THR A 94 -6.65 9.37 -3.15
C THR A 94 -5.70 10.19 -4.01
N GLU A 95 -6.20 10.97 -4.99
CA GLU A 95 -5.40 11.91 -5.77
C GLU A 95 -4.77 12.99 -4.88
N ALA A 96 -5.56 13.64 -4.02
CA ALA A 96 -5.05 14.69 -3.14
C ALA A 96 -3.95 14.20 -2.19
N ILE A 97 -3.99 12.93 -1.76
CA ILE A 97 -2.93 12.30 -0.96
C ILE A 97 -1.74 11.95 -1.85
N TYR A 98 -1.96 11.36 -3.02
CA TYR A 98 -0.90 11.00 -3.98
C TYR A 98 -0.06 12.22 -4.39
N GLN A 99 -0.69 13.38 -4.61
CA GLN A 99 0.01 14.64 -4.91
C GLN A 99 0.96 15.12 -3.80
N LYS A 100 0.82 14.59 -2.58
CA LYS A 100 1.71 14.89 -1.44
C LYS A 100 2.79 13.83 -1.22
N LEU A 101 2.74 12.71 -1.94
CA LEU A 101 3.76 11.67 -1.80
C LEU A 101 5.10 12.15 -2.36
N PRO A 102 6.21 11.86 -1.65
CA PRO A 102 7.55 12.08 -2.19
C PRO A 102 7.82 11.10 -3.33
N SER A 103 8.56 11.55 -4.35
CA SER A 103 9.06 10.72 -5.45
C SER A 103 7.96 9.95 -6.21
N ARG A 104 6.83 10.61 -6.50
CA ARG A 104 5.74 10.02 -7.29
C ARG A 104 6.17 9.76 -8.76
N PRO A 105 5.88 8.58 -9.35
CA PRO A 105 6.34 8.25 -10.70
C PRO A 105 5.64 9.03 -11.82
N LYS A 106 4.34 9.30 -11.67
CA LYS A 106 3.52 10.02 -12.64
C LYS A 106 3.00 11.33 -12.05
N GLU A 107 2.44 12.17 -12.92
CA GLU A 107 1.83 13.43 -12.50
C GLU A 107 0.50 13.20 -11.79
N LEU A 108 -0.33 12.27 -12.27
CA LEU A 108 -1.66 11.96 -11.72
C LEU A 108 -1.76 10.49 -11.34
N LEU A 109 -2.51 10.19 -10.28
CA LEU A 109 -2.74 8.82 -9.83
C LEU A 109 -3.55 8.02 -10.86
N MET A 110 -4.50 8.68 -11.53
CA MET A 110 -5.39 8.06 -12.52
C MET A 110 -4.65 7.43 -13.72
N ILE A 111 -3.43 7.87 -14.03
CA ILE A 111 -2.63 7.36 -15.16
C ILE A 111 -1.51 6.40 -14.73
N GLU A 112 -1.49 6.03 -13.44
CA GLU A 112 -0.58 4.99 -12.96
C GLU A 112 -1.04 3.60 -13.43
N GLU A 113 -0.08 2.70 -13.64
CA GLU A 113 -0.36 1.32 -14.03
C GLU A 113 -1.07 0.59 -12.89
N TRP A 114 -1.98 -0.35 -13.16
CA TRP A 114 -2.63 -1.11 -12.09
C TRP A 114 -1.59 -1.95 -11.31
N PRO A 115 -1.70 -2.09 -9.97
CA PRO A 115 -0.76 -2.93 -9.20
C PRO A 115 -0.85 -4.43 -9.58
N GLU A 116 0.29 -5.13 -9.56
CA GLU A 116 0.41 -6.59 -9.82
C GLU A 116 0.81 -7.41 -8.58
#